data_AF-A0A941HHB3-F1
#
_entry.id   AF-A0A941HHB3-F1
#
_cell.length_a   1.000
_cell.length_b   1.000
_cell.length_c   1.000
_cell.angle_alpha   90.00
_cell.angle_beta   90.00
_cell.angle_gamma   90.00
#
_symmetry.space_group_name_H-M   'P 1'
#
loop_
_entity.id
_entity.type
_entity.pdbx_description
1 polymer ?
#
loop_
_entity_poly.entity_id
_entity_poly.type
_entity_poly.pdbx_seq_one_letter_code
_entity_poly.pdbx_strand_id
1 'polypeptide(L)'
;MKITLTILFFFLSINSFSQKKIVFEKLNLSDNIRLIGMYPHYDEEKTFEKYNFILEDLRTIDSISKIIVKGKEVKNQATRNEFHIRLLEGDKIINVWSFNPQYSYIRTESKSYEFNAEQILNIAQKFGFKYTFSKKNYSSPEQFDEDYKKLRTDEKLLFVYKPNFKFEGVFNIKFPKTKKFKHPKAISEYIRKKILNGRKPSEYRLYYTANEFNIKNKDQFTMTIESDYGLFENFEEKKAEKGIWTKKNYTATIFIKN
;
A
#
# COMPACT_ATOMS: atom_id res chain seq x y z
N MET A 1 50.02 38.20 -32.33
CA MET A 1 50.55 37.52 -31.11
C MET A 1 49.98 38.24 -29.90
N LYS A 2 49.27 37.68 -28.93
CA LYS A 2 48.95 36.31 -28.50
C LYS A 2 47.52 36.41 -27.90
N ILE A 3 46.54 35.64 -28.36
CA ILE A 3 46.08 34.39 -27.72
C ILE A 3 46.44 34.33 -26.24
N THR A 4 45.67 35.00 -25.39
CA THR A 4 45.51 34.65 -23.96
C THR A 4 44.46 35.57 -23.34
N LEU A 5 43.17 35.31 -23.54
CA LEU A 5 42.13 35.66 -22.56
C LEU A 5 40.75 35.01 -22.84
N THR A 6 40.71 33.79 -23.39
CA THR A 6 39.43 33.09 -23.65
C THR A 6 39.36 31.69 -23.03
N ILE A 7 40.27 31.38 -22.09
CA ILE A 7 40.31 30.08 -21.40
C ILE A 7 40.36 30.32 -19.89
N LEU A 8 39.37 31.03 -19.35
CA LEU A 8 39.13 31.03 -17.89
C LEU A 8 37.64 31.18 -17.52
N PHE A 9 36.74 30.94 -18.47
CA PHE A 9 35.29 30.86 -18.22
C PHE A 9 34.68 29.49 -18.50
N PHE A 10 35.52 28.46 -18.76
CA PHE A 10 35.06 27.10 -19.04
C PHE A 10 35.27 26.10 -17.88
N PHE A 11 35.85 26.54 -16.76
CA PHE A 11 36.04 25.71 -15.55
C PHE A 11 35.05 26.03 -14.42
N LEU A 12 34.05 26.88 -14.68
CA LEU A 12 32.84 26.99 -13.86
C LEU A 12 31.69 26.21 -14.48
N SER A 13 32.00 25.11 -15.18
CA SER A 13 31.23 23.87 -15.04
C SER A 13 31.41 23.39 -13.60
N ILE A 14 30.86 24.17 -12.67
CA ILE A 14 30.43 23.70 -11.37
C ILE A 14 29.50 22.58 -11.77
N ASN A 15 30.02 21.36 -11.72
CA ASN A 15 29.22 20.18 -11.54
C ASN A 15 28.27 20.56 -10.42
N SER A 16 27.04 20.92 -10.79
CA SER A 16 25.89 20.77 -9.95
C SER A 16 25.87 19.30 -9.63
N PHE A 17 26.71 18.90 -8.66
CA PHE A 17 26.55 17.73 -7.86
C PHE A 17 25.15 17.92 -7.29
N SER A 18 24.15 17.47 -8.04
CA SER A 18 22.91 17.00 -7.48
C SER A 18 23.36 16.07 -6.38
N GLN A 19 23.34 16.57 -5.13
CA GLN A 19 23.68 15.77 -3.97
C GLN A 19 22.84 14.52 -4.12
N LYS A 20 23.50 13.37 -4.34
CA LYS A 20 22.82 12.11 -4.53
C LYS A 20 21.90 11.94 -3.34
N LYS A 21 20.60 12.04 -3.54
CA LYS A 21 19.65 11.94 -2.44
C LYS A 21 19.47 10.46 -2.16
N ILE A 22 19.61 10.05 -0.91
CA ILE A 22 19.35 8.66 -0.54
C ILE A 22 17.84 8.37 -0.63
N VAL A 23 17.49 7.14 -0.97
CA VAL A 23 16.09 6.71 -0.98
C VAL A 23 15.56 6.58 0.44
N PHE A 24 16.35 5.97 1.32
CA PHE A 24 15.97 5.67 2.69
C PHE A 24 16.40 6.79 3.64
N GLU A 25 15.73 7.94 3.54
CA GLU A 25 15.99 9.08 4.42
C GLU A 25 15.50 8.81 5.85
N LYS A 26 16.29 9.24 6.85
CA LYS A 26 15.93 9.25 8.28
C LYS A 26 15.45 7.90 8.82
N LEU A 27 16.16 6.82 8.50
CA LEU A 27 15.90 5.53 9.16
C LEU A 27 16.30 5.62 10.63
N ASN A 28 15.33 5.54 11.54
CA ASN A 28 15.60 5.29 12.96
C ASN A 28 15.91 3.81 13.10
N LEU A 29 17.19 3.47 13.11
CA LEU A 29 17.66 2.10 13.12
C LEU A 29 17.63 1.51 14.55
N SER A 30 17.00 0.35 14.72
CA SER A 30 16.93 -0.45 15.95
C SER A 30 17.30 -1.91 15.66
N ASP A 31 17.66 -2.68 16.67
CA ASP A 31 18.19 -4.05 16.50
C ASP A 31 17.19 -5.06 15.91
N ASN A 32 15.90 -4.69 15.80
CA ASN A 32 14.85 -5.56 15.26
C ASN A 32 14.34 -5.10 13.89
N ILE A 33 15.17 -4.38 13.13
CA ILE A 33 14.79 -3.87 11.82
C ILE A 33 15.16 -4.84 10.71
N ARG A 34 14.23 -4.99 9.76
CA ARG A 34 14.45 -5.72 8.52
C ARG A 34 14.09 -4.85 7.32
N LEU A 35 14.88 -4.93 6.27
CA LEU A 35 14.57 -4.32 4.98
C LEU A 35 14.27 -5.44 3.97
N ILE A 36 13.03 -5.48 3.48
CA ILE A 36 12.54 -6.55 2.60
C ILE A 36 12.07 -5.95 1.30
N GLY A 37 12.76 -6.26 0.20
CA GLY A 37 12.30 -6.02 -1.15
C GLY A 37 11.54 -7.23 -1.66
N MET A 38 10.26 -7.06 -2.04
CA MET A 38 9.50 -8.14 -2.67
C MET A 38 8.58 -7.63 -3.77
N TYR A 39 8.45 -8.45 -4.82
CA TYR A 39 7.38 -8.32 -5.80
C TYR A 39 6.01 -8.49 -5.13
N PRO A 40 4.92 -7.98 -5.73
CA PRO A 40 3.61 -8.13 -5.13
C PRO A 40 3.09 -9.56 -5.31
N HIS A 41 2.45 -10.11 -4.29
CA HIS A 41 1.86 -11.46 -4.32
C HIS A 41 0.77 -11.69 -5.40
N TYR A 42 0.29 -10.64 -6.06
CA TYR A 42 -0.66 -10.69 -7.16
C TYR A 42 0.00 -10.60 -8.56
N ASP A 43 1.33 -10.54 -8.64
CA ASP A 43 2.09 -10.69 -9.89
C ASP A 43 2.32 -12.18 -10.16
N GLU A 44 1.35 -12.80 -10.86
CA GLU A 44 1.32 -14.23 -11.17
C GLU A 44 2.53 -14.67 -12.02
N GLU A 45 2.98 -13.80 -12.92
CA GLU A 45 4.15 -14.01 -13.79
C GLU A 45 5.47 -13.88 -13.02
N LYS A 46 5.43 -13.43 -11.77
CA LYS A 46 6.62 -13.18 -10.93
C LYS A 46 7.65 -12.29 -11.63
N THR A 47 7.16 -11.32 -12.40
CA THR A 47 7.93 -10.42 -13.27
C THR A 47 9.15 -9.82 -12.56
N PHE A 48 8.99 -9.51 -11.27
CA PHE A 48 10.01 -8.84 -10.47
C PHE A 48 10.67 -9.71 -9.39
N GLU A 49 10.53 -11.05 -9.45
CA GLU A 49 11.14 -11.97 -8.47
C GLU A 49 12.66 -11.84 -8.38
N LYS A 50 13.36 -11.59 -9.50
CA LYS A 50 14.81 -11.39 -9.54
C LYS A 50 15.32 -10.21 -8.70
N TYR A 51 14.42 -9.31 -8.29
CA TYR A 51 14.75 -8.15 -7.45
C TYR A 51 14.51 -8.42 -5.96
N ASN A 52 13.95 -9.57 -5.58
CA ASN A 52 13.69 -9.89 -4.17
C ASN A 52 14.98 -9.87 -3.36
N PHE A 53 14.94 -9.24 -2.19
CA PHE A 53 16.05 -9.25 -1.25
C PHE A 53 15.56 -9.13 0.19
N ILE A 54 16.37 -9.63 1.13
CA ILE A 54 16.13 -9.47 2.56
C ILE A 54 17.43 -9.09 3.29
N LEU A 55 17.37 -8.01 4.07
CA LEU A 55 18.46 -7.57 4.95
C LEU A 55 17.97 -7.61 6.39
N GLU A 56 18.71 -8.31 7.24
CA GLU A 56 18.37 -8.51 8.66
C GLU A 56 19.49 -8.03 9.59
N ASP A 57 20.68 -7.74 9.04
CA ASP A 57 21.81 -7.17 9.77
C ASP A 57 21.79 -5.63 9.71
N LEU A 58 21.82 -4.99 10.88
CA LEU A 58 21.71 -3.54 11.01
C LEU A 58 22.84 -2.79 10.28
N ARG A 59 24.07 -3.31 10.34
CA ARG A 59 25.25 -2.68 9.69
C ARG A 59 25.14 -2.74 8.18
N THR A 60 24.63 -3.85 7.66
CA THR A 60 24.34 -4.06 6.24
C THR A 60 23.23 -3.13 5.77
N ILE A 61 22.15 -2.99 6.56
CA ILE A 61 21.06 -2.04 6.27
C ILE A 61 21.59 -0.60 6.24
N ASP A 62 22.35 -0.18 7.25
CA ASP A 62 22.96 1.15 7.30
C ASP A 62 23.87 1.41 6.09
N SER A 63 24.74 0.46 5.76
CA SER A 63 25.64 0.55 4.60
C SER A 63 24.87 0.65 3.28
N ILE A 64 23.86 -0.20 3.07
CA ILE A 64 23.04 -0.18 1.87
C ILE A 64 22.23 1.12 1.77
N SER A 65 21.69 1.61 2.89
CA SER A 65 20.89 2.83 2.90
C SER A 65 21.63 4.08 2.41
N LYS A 66 22.95 4.10 2.60
CA LYS A 66 23.84 5.19 2.18
C LYS A 66 24.18 5.17 0.70
N ILE A 67 24.05 4.02 0.02
CA ILE A 67 24.43 3.86 -1.39
C ILE A 67 23.24 3.84 -2.34
N ILE A 68 22.02 3.59 -1.84
CA ILE A 68 20.80 3.58 -2.67
C ILE A 68 20.29 5.00 -2.86
N VAL A 69 20.43 5.49 -4.09
CA VAL A 69 20.20 6.90 -4.43
C VAL A 69 19.06 7.06 -5.42
N LYS A 70 18.38 8.21 -5.31
CA LYS A 70 17.34 8.68 -6.23
C LYS A 70 17.84 9.88 -7.04
N GLY A 71 17.37 9.97 -8.27
CA GLY A 71 17.62 11.09 -9.17
C GLY A 71 16.68 12.27 -8.91
N LYS A 72 16.39 13.04 -9.96
CA LYS A 72 15.48 14.18 -9.87
C LYS A 72 14.04 13.72 -9.59
N GLU A 73 13.26 14.61 -9.00
CA GLU A 73 11.82 14.42 -8.82
C GLU A 73 11.14 14.31 -10.19
N VAL A 74 10.20 13.37 -10.30
CA VAL A 74 9.37 13.15 -11.50
C VAL A 74 7.90 13.16 -11.12
N LYS A 75 7.05 13.38 -12.12
CA LYS A 75 5.60 13.32 -11.90
C LYS A 75 5.22 11.95 -11.33
N ASN A 76 4.37 11.94 -10.31
CA ASN A 76 3.86 10.72 -9.72
C ASN A 76 3.22 9.84 -10.80
N GLN A 77 3.71 8.61 -10.90
CA GLN A 77 3.16 7.57 -11.77
C GLN A 77 2.52 6.51 -10.87
N ALA A 78 1.25 6.22 -11.11
CA ALA A 78 0.58 5.06 -10.52
C ALA A 78 0.71 3.92 -11.53
N THR A 79 1.53 2.93 -11.24
CA THR A 79 1.66 1.75 -12.10
C THR A 79 1.06 0.53 -11.42
N ARG A 80 0.66 -0.45 -12.24
CA ARG A 80 0.27 -1.78 -11.73
C ARG A 80 1.53 -2.57 -11.43
N ASN A 81 1.40 -3.56 -10.53
CA ASN A 81 2.46 -4.53 -10.21
C ASN A 81 3.74 -3.91 -9.64
N GLU A 82 3.63 -2.90 -8.77
CA GLU A 82 4.81 -2.29 -8.18
C GLU A 82 5.56 -3.23 -7.22
N PHE A 83 6.88 -3.24 -7.35
CA PHE A 83 7.79 -3.87 -6.40
C PHE A 83 7.88 -3.00 -5.15
N HIS A 84 7.80 -3.61 -3.98
CA HIS A 84 7.77 -2.90 -2.71
C HIS A 84 8.99 -3.23 -1.86
N ILE A 85 9.72 -2.19 -1.48
CA ILE A 85 10.75 -2.25 -0.44
C ILE A 85 10.10 -1.81 0.86
N ARG A 86 10.10 -2.68 1.87
CA ARG A 86 9.49 -2.46 3.17
C ARG A 86 10.55 -2.38 4.24
N LEU A 87 10.45 -1.37 5.08
CA LEU A 87 11.14 -1.32 6.35
C LEU A 87 10.21 -1.86 7.42
N LEU A 88 10.66 -2.87 8.15
CA LEU A 88 9.92 -3.48 9.24
C LEU A 88 10.67 -3.30 10.55
N GLU A 89 9.92 -3.07 11.62
CA GLU A 89 10.41 -3.22 13.00
C GLU A 89 9.63 -4.38 13.63
N GLY A 90 10.32 -5.50 13.87
CA GLY A 90 9.66 -6.78 14.11
C GLY A 90 8.80 -7.20 12.91
N ASP A 91 7.49 -7.29 13.12
CA ASP A 91 6.50 -7.66 12.11
C ASP A 91 5.67 -6.46 11.59
N LYS A 92 5.93 -5.26 12.11
CA LYS A 92 5.22 -4.04 11.74
C LYS A 92 5.95 -3.34 10.60
N ILE A 93 5.22 -3.08 9.52
CA ILE A 93 5.70 -2.23 8.43
C ILE A 93 5.70 -0.78 8.90
N ILE A 94 6.88 -0.15 8.95
CA ILE A 94 7.06 1.24 9.37
C ILE A 94 7.27 2.19 8.19
N ASN A 95 7.75 1.68 7.04
CA ASN A 95 7.85 2.46 5.80
C ASN A 95 7.76 1.55 4.57
N VAL A 96 7.31 2.11 3.45
CA VAL A 96 7.20 1.43 2.16
C VAL A 96 7.65 2.35 1.03
N TRP A 97 8.57 1.86 0.22
CA TRP A 97 8.91 2.45 -1.07
C TRP A 97 8.40 1.55 -2.18
N SER A 98 7.73 2.13 -3.16
CA SER A 98 7.22 1.40 -4.32
C SER A 98 8.02 1.80 -5.54
N PHE A 99 8.52 0.86 -6.31
CA PHE A 99 9.17 1.15 -7.58
C PHE A 99 8.72 0.14 -8.62
N ASN A 100 8.77 0.52 -9.89
CA ASN A 100 8.51 -0.40 -10.97
C ASN A 100 9.75 -0.43 -11.87
N PRO A 101 10.47 -1.57 -11.94
CA PRO A 101 11.68 -1.70 -12.76
C PRO A 101 11.50 -1.27 -14.22
N GLN A 102 10.30 -1.40 -14.78
CA GLN A 102 10.00 -1.01 -16.16
C GLN A 102 10.01 0.51 -16.37
N TYR A 103 9.63 1.30 -15.37
CA TYR A 103 9.40 2.74 -15.51
C TYR A 103 10.49 3.60 -14.85
N SER A 104 11.54 2.98 -14.31
CA SER A 104 12.74 3.65 -13.77
C SER A 104 12.44 4.78 -12.78
N TYR A 105 11.44 4.59 -11.92
CA TYR A 105 11.11 5.52 -10.83
C TYR A 105 10.92 4.79 -9.51
N ILE A 106 11.19 5.48 -8.42
CA ILE A 106 10.84 5.08 -7.05
C ILE A 106 9.91 6.12 -6.43
N ARG A 107 8.84 5.62 -5.81
CA ARG A 107 7.86 6.41 -5.07
C ARG A 107 8.16 6.31 -3.58
N THR A 108 8.29 7.48 -2.98
CA THR A 108 8.32 7.72 -1.53
C THR A 108 6.92 8.17 -1.09
N GLU A 109 6.69 8.38 0.21
CA GLU A 109 5.36 8.73 0.76
C GLU A 109 4.65 9.90 0.06
N SER A 110 5.39 10.87 -0.49
CA SER A 110 4.79 12.06 -1.13
C SER A 110 5.13 12.24 -2.61
N LYS A 111 6.24 11.67 -3.09
CA LYS A 111 6.86 12.04 -4.37
C LYS A 111 7.51 10.85 -5.08
N SER A 112 7.55 10.93 -6.40
CA SER A 112 8.31 10.04 -7.27
C SER A 112 9.64 10.66 -7.69
N TYR A 113 10.65 9.83 -7.85
CA TYR A 113 11.98 10.23 -8.30
C TYR A 113 12.50 9.23 -9.33
N GLU A 114 13.38 9.68 -10.22
CA GLU A 114 14.14 8.77 -11.10
C GLU A 114 14.92 7.75 -10.26
N PHE A 115 14.95 6.51 -10.72
CA PHE A 115 15.57 5.42 -9.98
C PHE A 115 16.08 4.33 -10.91
N ASN A 116 17.37 4.00 -10.79
CA ASN A 116 17.96 2.86 -11.49
C ASN A 116 17.66 1.56 -10.73
N ALA A 117 16.87 0.67 -11.33
CA ALA A 117 16.51 -0.64 -10.78
C ALA A 117 17.71 -1.59 -10.61
N GLU A 118 18.82 -1.37 -11.31
CA GLU A 118 20.06 -2.14 -11.13
C GLU A 118 20.60 -2.03 -9.70
N GLN A 119 20.36 -0.90 -9.02
CA GLN A 119 20.73 -0.75 -7.60
C GLN A 119 20.08 -1.83 -6.74
N ILE A 120 18.84 -2.20 -7.04
CA ILE A 120 18.11 -3.26 -6.32
C ILE A 120 18.55 -4.63 -6.80
N LEU A 121 18.79 -4.80 -8.10
CA LEU A 121 19.31 -6.05 -8.64
C LEU A 121 20.64 -6.44 -7.99
N ASN A 122 21.54 -5.47 -7.80
CA ASN A 122 22.84 -5.68 -7.17
C ASN A 122 22.72 -6.08 -5.68
N ILE A 123 21.71 -5.58 -4.97
CA ILE A 123 21.39 -6.05 -3.62
C ILE A 123 20.86 -7.49 -3.70
N ALA A 124 19.89 -7.75 -4.57
CA ALA A 124 19.25 -9.06 -4.73
C ALA A 124 20.24 -10.17 -5.14
N GLN A 125 21.30 -9.86 -5.89
CA GLN A 125 22.35 -10.82 -6.22
C GLN A 125 23.10 -11.33 -4.98
N LYS A 126 23.22 -10.52 -3.92
CA LYS A 126 23.91 -10.88 -2.68
C LYS A 126 22.97 -11.38 -1.59
N PHE A 127 21.78 -10.80 -1.52
CA PHE A 127 20.82 -10.97 -0.43
C PHE A 127 19.46 -11.49 -0.92
N GLY A 128 19.47 -12.18 -2.07
CA GLY A 128 18.28 -12.69 -2.72
C GLY A 128 17.56 -13.74 -1.89
N PHE A 129 16.25 -13.79 -2.00
CA PHE A 129 15.44 -14.80 -1.34
C PHE A 129 14.18 -15.13 -2.14
N LYS A 130 13.60 -16.29 -1.82
CA LYS A 130 12.29 -16.71 -2.31
C LYS A 130 11.29 -16.69 -1.16
N TYR A 131 10.03 -16.48 -1.49
CA TYR A 131 8.97 -16.50 -0.50
C TYR A 131 7.73 -17.20 -1.02
N THR A 132 6.88 -17.59 -0.09
CA THR A 132 5.50 -18.02 -0.33
C THR A 132 4.55 -17.17 0.48
N PHE A 133 3.29 -17.17 0.10
CA PHE A 133 2.24 -16.54 0.88
C PHE A 133 1.03 -17.46 0.98
N SER A 134 0.28 -17.31 2.07
CA SER A 134 -0.98 -18.00 2.27
C SER A 134 -2.04 -17.04 2.79
N LYS A 135 -3.30 -17.34 2.51
CA LYS A 135 -4.44 -16.63 3.07
C LYS A 135 -5.12 -17.53 4.09
N LYS A 136 -5.38 -17.00 5.28
CA LYS A 136 -6.10 -17.71 6.34
C LYS A 136 -7.26 -16.85 6.83
N ASN A 137 -8.45 -17.44 6.88
CA ASN A 137 -9.65 -16.80 7.38
C ASN A 137 -9.79 -17.06 8.88
N TYR A 138 -10.20 -16.04 9.60
CA TYR A 138 -10.45 -16.07 11.03
C TYR A 138 -11.91 -15.74 11.31
N SER A 139 -12.45 -16.35 12.36
CA SER A 139 -13.82 -16.08 12.82
C SER A 139 -13.87 -14.93 13.83
N SER A 140 -12.77 -14.67 14.53
CA SER A 140 -12.68 -13.63 15.57
C SER A 140 -11.25 -13.08 15.74
N PRO A 141 -11.09 -11.91 16.39
CA PRO A 141 -9.78 -11.37 16.77
C PRO A 141 -8.97 -12.32 17.66
N GLU A 142 -9.62 -13.00 18.61
CA GLU A 142 -8.96 -13.88 19.58
C GLU A 142 -8.30 -15.07 18.90
N GLN A 143 -9.01 -15.70 17.94
CA GLN A 143 -8.47 -16.78 17.14
C GLN A 143 -7.24 -16.33 16.33
N PHE A 144 -7.29 -15.10 15.79
CA PHE A 144 -6.15 -14.53 15.09
C PHE A 144 -4.97 -14.28 16.04
N ASP A 145 -5.21 -13.71 17.22
CA ASP A 145 -4.15 -13.37 18.16
C ASP A 145 -3.43 -14.63 18.71
N GLU A 146 -4.14 -15.72 18.94
CA GLU A 146 -3.54 -17.00 19.33
C GLU A 146 -2.61 -17.57 18.24
N ASP A 147 -3.09 -17.61 16.99
CA ASP A 147 -2.29 -18.07 15.86
C ASP A 147 -1.12 -17.12 15.57
N TYR A 148 -1.34 -15.82 15.70
CA TYR A 148 -0.34 -14.80 15.46
C TYR A 148 0.82 -14.88 16.46
N LYS A 149 0.56 -15.22 17.72
CA LYS A 149 1.62 -15.49 18.72
C LYS A 149 2.55 -16.62 18.27
N LYS A 150 1.99 -17.69 17.68
CA LYS A 150 2.77 -18.82 17.14
C LYS A 150 3.54 -18.43 15.88
N LEU A 151 2.92 -17.66 14.99
CA LEU A 151 3.60 -17.17 13.78
C LEU A 151 4.81 -16.29 14.13
N ARG A 152 4.72 -15.47 15.18
CA ARG A 152 5.81 -14.58 15.59
C ARG A 152 7.07 -15.30 16.09
N THR A 153 6.97 -16.57 16.45
CA THR A 153 8.14 -17.38 16.84
C THR A 153 8.75 -18.13 15.67
N ASP A 154 8.13 -18.08 14.48
CA ASP A 154 8.67 -18.69 13.27
C ASP A 154 9.73 -17.77 12.64
N GLU A 155 10.99 -18.24 12.62
CA GLU A 155 12.13 -17.52 12.04
C GLU A 155 11.96 -17.27 10.53
N LYS A 156 11.10 -18.04 9.85
CA LYS A 156 10.79 -17.85 8.43
C LYS A 156 9.72 -16.79 8.20
N LEU A 157 9.05 -16.29 9.24
CA LEU A 157 8.02 -15.27 9.08
C LEU A 157 8.61 -13.96 8.56
N LEU A 158 8.15 -13.52 7.38
CA LEU A 158 8.48 -12.22 6.84
C LEU A 158 7.59 -11.16 7.50
N PHE A 159 6.28 -11.24 7.27
CA PHE A 159 5.26 -10.40 7.92
C PHE A 159 3.85 -10.92 7.67
N VAL A 160 2.88 -10.31 8.34
CA VAL A 160 1.45 -10.62 8.19
C VAL A 160 0.67 -9.35 7.88
N TYR A 161 -0.11 -9.34 6.80
CA TYR A 161 -1.23 -8.40 6.69
C TYR A 161 -2.35 -8.90 7.59
N LYS A 162 -2.52 -8.23 8.73
CA LYS A 162 -3.53 -8.58 9.73
C LYS A 162 -4.95 -8.43 9.16
N PRO A 163 -5.90 -9.29 9.56
CA PRO A 163 -7.29 -9.09 9.20
C PRO A 163 -7.83 -7.75 9.72
N ASN A 164 -8.77 -7.17 8.99
CA ASN A 164 -9.48 -5.98 9.45
C ASN A 164 -10.76 -6.38 10.18
N PHE A 165 -10.69 -6.43 11.50
CA PHE A 165 -11.81 -6.75 12.40
C PHE A 165 -12.75 -5.57 12.69
N LYS A 166 -12.54 -4.42 12.07
CA LYS A 166 -13.29 -3.20 12.39
C LYS A 166 -14.79 -3.30 12.07
N PHE A 167 -15.15 -4.06 11.05
CA PHE A 167 -16.52 -4.18 10.56
C PHE A 167 -16.88 -5.66 10.39
N GLU A 168 -18.06 -6.04 10.85
CA GLU A 168 -18.56 -7.42 10.82
C GLU A 168 -18.99 -7.86 9.41
N GLY A 169 -19.39 -6.90 8.58
CA GLY A 169 -19.90 -7.18 7.26
C GLY A 169 -20.19 -5.93 6.47
N VAL A 170 -20.87 -6.16 5.36
CA VAL A 170 -21.16 -5.15 4.36
C VAL A 170 -22.56 -5.37 3.81
N PHE A 171 -23.25 -4.29 3.49
CA PHE A 171 -24.46 -4.32 2.69
C PHE A 171 -24.47 -3.17 1.70
N ASN A 172 -25.23 -3.35 0.62
CA ASN A 172 -25.38 -2.35 -0.43
C ASN A 172 -26.74 -1.66 -0.31
N ILE A 173 -26.79 -0.39 -0.70
CA ILE A 173 -28.03 0.37 -0.84
C ILE A 173 -28.05 1.04 -2.21
N LYS A 174 -29.11 0.79 -2.97
CA LYS A 174 -29.28 1.33 -4.33
C LYS A 174 -30.22 2.51 -4.29
N PHE A 175 -29.79 3.62 -4.88
CA PHE A 175 -30.61 4.82 -5.05
C PHE A 175 -30.89 5.06 -6.52
N PRO A 176 -32.15 5.30 -6.91
CA PRO A 176 -32.44 5.80 -8.24
C PRO A 176 -31.86 7.21 -8.41
N LYS A 177 -31.37 7.49 -9.61
CA LYS A 177 -30.88 8.81 -9.97
C LYS A 177 -32.06 9.76 -10.05
N THR A 178 -31.97 10.85 -9.31
CA THR A 178 -33.00 11.90 -9.27
C THR A 178 -32.33 13.28 -9.23
N LYS A 179 -33.13 14.36 -9.31
CA LYS A 179 -32.61 15.73 -9.10
C LYS A 179 -31.89 15.88 -7.74
N LYS A 180 -32.39 15.20 -6.70
CA LYS A 180 -31.79 15.19 -5.36
C LYS A 180 -30.55 14.29 -5.28
N PHE A 181 -30.63 13.11 -5.89
CA PHE A 181 -29.56 12.11 -5.89
C PHE A 181 -28.88 12.02 -7.25
N LYS A 182 -28.24 13.12 -7.65
CA LYS A 182 -27.63 13.28 -8.98
C LYS A 182 -26.24 12.66 -9.11
N HIS A 183 -25.55 12.44 -8.00
CA HIS A 183 -24.22 11.84 -7.94
C HIS A 183 -23.95 11.17 -6.58
N PRO A 184 -22.99 10.23 -6.47
CA PRO A 184 -22.74 9.47 -5.24
C PRO A 184 -22.41 10.33 -4.02
N LYS A 185 -21.76 11.50 -4.21
CA LYS A 185 -21.47 12.43 -3.11
C LYS A 185 -22.73 12.94 -2.39
N ALA A 186 -23.80 13.27 -3.12
CA ALA A 186 -25.04 13.78 -2.55
C ALA A 186 -25.76 12.68 -1.74
N ILE A 187 -25.69 11.45 -2.24
CA ILE A 187 -26.23 10.28 -1.55
C ILE A 187 -25.42 10.00 -0.27
N SER A 188 -24.09 10.05 -0.36
CA SER A 188 -23.18 9.87 0.79
C SER A 188 -23.46 10.86 1.91
N GLU A 189 -23.59 12.15 1.58
CA GLU A 189 -23.91 13.21 2.56
C GLU A 189 -25.28 12.99 3.20
N TYR A 190 -26.29 12.60 2.40
CA TYR A 190 -27.63 12.30 2.90
C TYR A 190 -27.64 11.11 3.87
N ILE A 191 -27.01 9.99 3.51
CA ILE A 191 -26.94 8.79 4.35
C ILE A 191 -26.15 9.06 5.63
N ARG A 192 -25.00 9.75 5.53
CA ARG A 192 -24.17 10.06 6.71
C ARG A 192 -24.97 10.79 7.77
N LYS A 193 -25.72 11.83 7.40
CA LYS A 193 -26.59 12.55 8.35
C LYS A 193 -27.58 11.63 9.05
N LYS A 194 -28.13 10.65 8.32
CA LYS A 194 -29.10 9.69 8.87
C LYS A 194 -28.46 8.68 9.82
N ILE A 195 -27.29 8.13 9.48
CA ILE A 195 -26.59 7.17 10.33
C ILE A 195 -25.99 7.86 11.57
N LEU A 196 -25.49 9.09 11.42
CA LEU A 196 -24.87 9.84 12.53
C LEU A 196 -25.85 10.19 13.65
N ASN A 197 -27.17 10.12 13.42
CA ASN A 197 -28.19 10.32 14.45
C ASN A 197 -28.23 9.22 15.52
N GLY A 198 -27.34 8.22 15.46
CA GLY A 198 -27.17 7.23 16.53
C GLY A 198 -25.79 6.57 16.56
N ARG A 199 -24.83 7.03 15.74
CA ARG A 199 -23.52 6.38 15.56
C ARG A 199 -22.39 7.37 15.28
N LYS A 200 -21.17 6.99 15.63
CA LYS A 200 -19.93 7.72 15.35
C LYS A 200 -19.43 7.40 13.93
N PRO A 201 -18.74 8.34 13.25
CA PRO A 201 -18.13 8.09 11.95
C PRO A 201 -17.11 6.92 11.94
N SER A 202 -16.56 6.56 13.10
CA SER A 202 -15.63 5.44 13.25
C SER A 202 -16.30 4.07 13.15
N GLU A 203 -17.61 3.98 13.38
CA GLU A 203 -18.37 2.72 13.50
C GLU A 203 -18.89 2.18 12.17
N TYR A 204 -18.73 2.95 11.09
CA TYR A 204 -19.11 2.52 9.75
C TYR A 204 -18.21 3.12 8.68
N ARG A 205 -18.24 2.54 7.49
CA ARG A 205 -17.64 3.10 6.28
C ARG A 205 -18.69 3.18 5.19
N LEU A 206 -18.81 4.34 4.55
CA LEU A 206 -19.70 4.56 3.42
C LEU A 206 -18.91 5.02 2.20
N TYR A 207 -19.02 4.28 1.11
CA TYR A 207 -18.39 4.61 -0.17
C TYR A 207 -19.24 4.17 -1.36
N TYR A 208 -18.92 4.70 -2.53
CA TYR A 208 -19.51 4.28 -3.79
C TYR A 208 -18.67 3.17 -4.41
N THR A 209 -19.32 2.11 -4.87
CA THR A 209 -18.63 1.00 -5.54
C THR A 209 -18.73 1.19 -7.06
N ALA A 210 -17.64 1.61 -7.70
CA ALA A 210 -17.57 1.77 -9.15
C ALA A 210 -17.28 0.42 -9.85
N ASN A 211 -18.17 -0.56 -9.72
CA ASN A 211 -18.07 -1.83 -10.45
C ASN A 211 -18.63 -1.70 -11.87
N GLU A 212 -18.36 -2.68 -12.74
CA GLU A 212 -18.86 -2.66 -14.12
C GLU A 212 -20.37 -2.44 -14.23
N PHE A 213 -21.12 -3.06 -13.31
CA PHE A 213 -22.57 -2.92 -13.27
C PHE A 213 -23.00 -1.46 -13.04
N ASN A 214 -22.41 -0.77 -12.06
CA ASN A 214 -22.73 0.63 -11.78
C ASN A 214 -22.18 1.61 -12.83
N ILE A 215 -21.13 1.24 -13.56
CA ILE A 215 -20.63 2.00 -14.71
C ILE A 215 -21.62 1.91 -15.89
N LYS A 216 -22.19 0.72 -16.12
CA LYS A 216 -23.16 0.45 -17.19
C LYS A 216 -24.56 1.01 -16.86
N ASN A 217 -24.98 0.97 -15.60
CA ASN A 217 -26.31 1.41 -15.15
C ASN A 217 -26.28 2.84 -14.59
N LYS A 218 -26.44 3.82 -15.49
CA LYS A 218 -26.32 5.26 -15.15
C LYS A 218 -27.54 5.86 -14.46
N ASP A 219 -28.65 5.12 -14.37
CA ASP A 219 -29.91 5.56 -13.77
C ASP A 219 -30.01 5.27 -12.27
N GLN A 220 -28.95 4.69 -11.69
CA GLN A 220 -28.88 4.41 -10.28
C GLN A 220 -27.45 4.53 -9.75
N PHE A 221 -27.33 4.60 -8.42
CA PHE A 221 -26.06 4.54 -7.73
C PHE A 221 -26.14 3.52 -6.60
N THR A 222 -25.17 2.62 -6.54
CA THR A 222 -25.03 1.69 -5.41
C THR A 222 -23.98 2.21 -4.45
N MET A 223 -24.41 2.49 -3.23
CA MET A 223 -23.51 2.78 -2.11
C MET A 223 -23.29 1.51 -1.30
N THR A 224 -22.10 1.38 -0.74
CA THR A 224 -21.69 0.25 0.09
C THR A 224 -21.44 0.75 1.51
N ILE A 225 -22.04 0.08 2.49
CA ILE A 225 -21.86 0.34 3.92
C ILE A 225 -21.14 -0.86 4.54
N GLU A 226 -19.95 -0.64 5.09
CA GLU A 226 -19.30 -1.59 6.02
C GLU A 226 -19.63 -1.18 7.46
N SER A 227 -20.08 -2.11 8.31
CA SER A 227 -20.48 -1.84 9.70
C SER A 227 -20.59 -3.14 10.52
N ASP A 228 -21.13 -3.05 11.74
CA ASP A 228 -21.76 -4.19 12.43
C ASP A 228 -23.14 -4.54 11.85
N TYR A 229 -23.65 -5.71 12.23
CA TYR A 229 -24.96 -6.21 11.80
C TYR A 229 -26.13 -5.36 12.32
N GLY A 230 -26.00 -4.80 13.52
CA GLY A 230 -27.04 -3.95 14.12
C GLY A 230 -27.35 -2.71 13.29
N LEU A 231 -26.36 -2.12 12.59
CA LEU A 231 -26.64 -1.04 11.64
C LEU A 231 -27.46 -1.54 10.46
N PHE A 232 -27.12 -2.72 9.91
CA PHE A 232 -27.85 -3.30 8.79
C PHE A 232 -29.32 -3.58 9.15
N GLU A 233 -29.59 -4.15 10.32
CA GLU A 233 -30.95 -4.43 10.79
C GLU A 233 -31.77 -3.15 10.91
N ASN A 234 -31.22 -2.14 11.59
CA ASN A 234 -31.90 -0.87 11.87
C ASN A 234 -31.87 0.12 10.69
N PHE A 235 -31.18 -0.20 9.59
CA PHE A 235 -31.14 0.69 8.43
C PHE A 235 -32.44 0.59 7.62
N GLU A 236 -33.20 1.67 7.64
CA GLU A 236 -34.41 1.84 6.83
C GLU A 236 -34.31 3.10 5.96
N GLU A 237 -34.47 2.98 4.65
CA GLU A 237 -34.53 4.14 3.74
C GLU A 237 -35.54 3.92 2.64
N LYS A 238 -36.68 4.63 2.70
CA LYS A 238 -37.79 4.49 1.73
C LYS A 238 -37.39 4.88 0.30
N LYS A 239 -36.34 5.69 0.13
CA LYS A 239 -35.84 6.14 -1.18
C LYS A 239 -34.76 5.24 -1.76
N ALA A 240 -34.47 4.10 -1.12
CA ALA A 240 -33.44 3.18 -1.53
C ALA A 240 -33.87 1.72 -1.39
N GLU A 241 -33.30 0.87 -2.23
CA GLU A 241 -33.40 -0.58 -2.09
C GLU A 241 -32.25 -1.04 -1.19
N LYS A 242 -32.56 -1.66 -0.05
CA LYS A 242 -31.57 -2.29 0.84
C LYS A 242 -31.23 -3.68 0.32
N GLY A 243 -29.96 -3.93 0.03
CA GLY A 243 -29.44 -5.23 -0.34
C GLY A 243 -29.30 -6.17 0.85
N ILE A 244 -28.81 -7.37 0.59
CA ILE A 244 -28.56 -8.37 1.64
C ILE A 244 -27.30 -8.05 2.45
N TRP A 245 -27.27 -8.55 3.69
CA TRP A 245 -26.07 -8.55 4.50
C TRP A 245 -25.09 -9.62 4.03
N THR A 246 -23.83 -9.22 3.90
CA THR A 246 -22.71 -10.13 3.64
C THR A 246 -21.71 -10.03 4.77
N LYS A 247 -21.56 -11.12 5.53
CA LYS A 247 -20.55 -11.20 6.59
C LYS A 247 -19.14 -11.06 5.98
N LYS A 248 -18.28 -10.28 6.62
CA LYS A 248 -16.91 -10.07 6.19
C LYS A 248 -16.07 -11.28 6.60
N ASN A 249 -15.23 -11.74 5.67
CA ASN A 249 -14.18 -12.70 6.00
C ASN A 249 -12.99 -11.93 6.59
N TYR A 250 -12.57 -12.30 7.79
CA TYR A 250 -11.36 -11.75 8.39
C TYR A 250 -10.15 -12.52 7.88
N THR A 251 -9.66 -12.14 6.71
CA THR A 251 -8.53 -12.81 6.06
C THR A 251 -7.21 -12.17 6.45
N ALA A 252 -6.28 -12.95 6.99
CA ALA A 252 -4.88 -12.58 7.07
C ALA A 252 -4.16 -13.05 5.80
N THR A 253 -3.15 -12.30 5.36
CA THR A 253 -2.18 -12.77 4.36
C THR A 253 -0.83 -12.92 5.02
N ILE A 254 -0.30 -14.13 5.05
CA ILE A 254 0.90 -14.52 5.77
C ILE A 254 2.01 -14.72 4.74
N PHE A 255 3.18 -14.10 4.96
CA PHE A 255 4.33 -14.19 4.06
C PHE A 255 5.48 -14.92 4.75
N ILE A 256 5.99 -15.98 4.11
CA ILE A 256 7.00 -16.88 4.67
C ILE A 256 8.20 -16.95 3.72
N LYS A 257 9.41 -16.86 4.27
CA LYS A 257 10.68 -17.08 3.59
C LYS A 257 10.85 -18.58 3.29
N ASN A 258 11.22 -18.93 2.07
CA ASN A 258 11.46 -20.34 1.70
C ASN A 258 12.81 -20.81 2.23
#